data_AF-A0AAE1FNH2-F1
#
_entry.id   AF-A0AAE1FNH2-F1
#
_cell.length_a   1.000
_cell.length_b   1.000
_cell.length_c   1.000
_cell.angle_alpha   90.00
_cell.angle_beta   90.00
_cell.angle_gamma   90.00
#
_symmetry.space_group_name_H-M   'P 1'
#
loop_
_entity.id
_entity.type
_entity.pdbx_description
1 polymer ?
#
loop_
_entity_poly.entity_id
_entity_poly.type
_entity_poly.pdbx_seq_one_letter_code
_entity_poly.pdbx_strand_id
1 'polypeptide(L)'
;MNYWERLKHLKLFSLQRRRERYQTIYTWRTLEGLVPNIGIQLGPNQTRGRTCYIEGPKTNFLRMKTLRANTFSKTGHKLFNSLPLYLRNMSACSVDVFKRHFDNFLQKILYQTHTLCPRTRRDPTTISWSTASHYT
;
A
#
# COMPACT_ATOMS: atom_id res chain seq x y z
N MET A 1 25.82 7.77 5.32
CA MET A 1 24.55 7.88 4.57
C MET A 1 23.61 6.73 4.91
N ASN A 2 22.55 7.03 5.66
CA ASN A 2 21.49 6.10 6.08
C ASN A 2 20.63 5.68 4.87
N TYR A 3 19.94 4.53 4.94
CA TYR A 3 19.04 3.99 3.91
C TYR A 3 18.05 5.04 3.36
N TRP A 4 17.43 5.81 4.26
CA TRP A 4 16.45 6.83 3.89
C TRP A 4 17.06 8.02 3.14
N GLU A 5 18.30 8.39 3.49
CA GLU A 5 19.05 9.43 2.81
C GLU A 5 19.39 8.98 1.38
N ARG A 6 19.81 7.72 1.21
CA ARG A 6 20.06 7.12 -0.12
C ARG A 6 18.81 7.17 -0.99
N LEU A 7 17.65 6.80 -0.44
CA LEU A 7 16.38 6.86 -1.16
C LEU A 7 16.03 8.29 -1.58
N LYS A 8 16.21 9.28 -0.67
CA LYS A 8 15.96 10.70 -0.98
C LYS A 8 16.90 11.21 -2.08
N HIS A 9 18.18 10.88 -2.00
CA HIS A 9 19.18 11.25 -2.99
C HIS A 9 18.86 10.67 -4.37
N LEU A 10 18.40 9.43 -4.42
CA LEU A 10 17.99 8.76 -5.66
C LEU A 10 16.57 9.15 -6.13
N LYS A 11 15.84 10.00 -5.39
CA LYS A 11 14.42 10.34 -5.64
C LYS A 11 13.53 9.10 -5.76
N LEU A 12 13.82 8.10 -4.93
CA LEU A 12 13.21 6.78 -4.94
C LEU A 12 12.28 6.57 -3.76
N PHE A 13 11.13 5.95 -4.00
CA PHE A 13 10.25 5.49 -2.94
C PHE A 13 10.82 4.26 -2.20
N SER A 14 10.32 3.95 -1.00
CA SER A 14 10.63 2.68 -0.34
C SER A 14 10.08 1.49 -1.15
N LEU A 15 10.60 0.28 -0.92
CA LEU A 15 10.09 -0.94 -1.58
C LEU A 15 8.59 -1.15 -1.33
N GLN A 16 8.14 -0.91 -0.09
CA GLN A 16 6.72 -0.99 0.25
C GLN A 16 5.89 -0.01 -0.57
N ARG A 17 6.30 1.27 -0.65
CA ARG A 17 5.59 2.29 -1.43
C ARG A 17 5.54 1.97 -2.92
N ARG A 18 6.62 1.41 -3.49
CA ARG A 18 6.61 0.94 -4.89
C ARG A 18 5.63 -0.20 -5.10
N ARG A 19 5.54 -1.15 -4.16
CA ARG A 19 4.57 -2.25 -4.22
C ARG A 19 3.14 -1.75 -4.14
N GLU A 20 2.84 -0.87 -3.18
CA GLU A 20 1.52 -0.23 -3.04
C GLU A 20 1.16 0.54 -4.32
N ARG A 21 2.11 1.33 -4.86
CA ARG A 21 1.94 2.05 -6.12
C ARG A 21 1.57 1.12 -7.28
N TYR A 22 2.30 0.03 -7.46
CA TYR A 22 2.01 -0.94 -8.51
C TYR A 22 0.60 -1.54 -8.36
N GLN A 23 0.23 -1.94 -7.14
CA GLN A 23 -1.09 -2.50 -6.84
C GLN A 23 -2.23 -1.52 -7.16
N THR A 24 -2.08 -0.26 -6.78
CA THR A 24 -3.05 0.80 -7.06
C THR A 24 -3.18 1.08 -8.55
N ILE A 25 -2.06 1.22 -9.28
CA ILE A 25 -2.07 1.48 -10.72
C ILE A 25 -2.70 0.30 -11.47
N TYR A 26 -2.36 -0.94 -11.11
CA TYR A 26 -2.96 -2.11 -11.73
C TYR A 26 -4.47 -2.14 -11.49
N THR A 27 -4.91 -1.88 -10.25
CA THR A 27 -6.33 -1.81 -9.90
C THR A 27 -7.05 -0.76 -10.75
N TRP A 28 -6.45 0.42 -10.90
CA TRP A 28 -6.99 1.47 -11.78
C TRP A 28 -7.08 1.00 -13.24
N ARG A 29 -6.01 0.37 -13.78
CA ARG A 29 -6.00 -0.17 -15.15
C ARG A 29 -7.04 -1.26 -15.39
N THR A 30 -7.30 -2.11 -14.38
CA THR A 30 -8.36 -3.12 -14.43
C THR A 30 -9.74 -2.46 -14.54
N LEU A 31 -9.97 -1.34 -13.84
CA LEU A 31 -11.25 -0.61 -13.91
C LEU A 31 -11.45 0.10 -15.26
N GLU A 32 -10.36 0.54 -15.90
CA GLU A 32 -10.40 1.08 -17.27
C GLU A 32 -10.47 -0.02 -18.34
N GLY A 33 -10.47 -1.32 -17.96
CA GLY A 33 -10.51 -2.43 -18.92
C GLY A 33 -9.21 -2.66 -19.72
N LEU A 34 -8.10 -2.01 -19.34
CA LEU A 34 -6.82 -2.08 -20.07
C LEU A 34 -6.00 -3.35 -19.74
N VAL A 35 -6.41 -4.10 -18.72
CA VAL A 35 -5.68 -5.24 -18.14
C VAL A 35 -6.70 -6.28 -17.67
N PRO A 36 -6.38 -7.59 -17.69
CA PRO A 36 -7.30 -8.63 -17.22
C PRO A 36 -7.85 -8.38 -15.82
N ASN A 37 -9.14 -8.62 -15.65
CA ASN A 37 -9.81 -8.49 -14.37
C ASN A 37 -9.49 -9.67 -13.45
N ILE A 38 -8.95 -9.36 -12.28
CA ILE A 38 -8.53 -10.31 -11.23
C ILE A 38 -9.58 -10.44 -10.11
N GLY A 39 -10.86 -10.30 -10.46
CA GLY A 39 -12.00 -10.39 -9.53
C GLY A 39 -12.34 -9.07 -8.83
N ILE A 40 -11.97 -7.92 -9.39
CA ILE A 40 -12.31 -6.59 -8.88
C ILE A 40 -13.58 -6.11 -9.56
N GLN A 41 -14.55 -5.66 -8.77
CA GLN A 41 -15.84 -5.14 -9.23
C GLN A 41 -16.01 -3.69 -8.76
N LEU A 42 -16.76 -2.91 -9.56
CA LEU A 42 -17.11 -1.52 -9.24
C LEU A 42 -18.29 -1.49 -8.27
N GLY A 43 -18.15 -0.72 -7.19
CA GLY A 43 -19.21 -0.52 -6.21
C GLY A 43 -20.39 0.26 -6.79
N PRO A 44 -21.62 0.01 -6.32
CA PRO A 44 -22.83 0.61 -6.86
C PRO A 44 -23.04 2.08 -6.47
N ASN A 45 -22.30 2.59 -5.48
CA ASN A 45 -22.56 3.91 -4.89
C ASN A 45 -21.89 5.05 -5.66
N GLN A 46 -22.67 5.78 -6.47
CA GLN A 46 -22.22 6.99 -7.17
C GLN A 46 -21.85 8.15 -6.23
N THR A 47 -22.55 8.33 -5.10
CA THR A 47 -22.35 9.45 -4.16
C THR A 47 -20.98 9.46 -3.50
N ARG A 48 -20.35 8.29 -3.30
CA ARG A 48 -19.01 8.17 -2.67
C ARG A 48 -17.88 8.16 -3.71
N GLY A 49 -18.22 8.37 -4.98
CA GLY A 49 -17.36 8.18 -6.14
C GLY A 49 -16.98 6.73 -6.39
N ARG A 50 -16.03 6.53 -7.30
CA ARG A 50 -15.60 5.21 -7.74
C ARG A 50 -15.00 4.42 -6.57
N THR A 51 -15.65 3.32 -6.22
CA THR A 51 -15.18 2.38 -5.21
C THR A 51 -15.07 1.00 -5.82
N CYS A 52 -14.20 0.18 -5.26
CA CYS A 52 -13.98 -1.18 -5.73
C CYS A 52 -14.20 -2.17 -4.61
N TYR A 53 -14.79 -3.31 -4.94
CA TYR A 53 -14.91 -4.42 -4.02
C TYR A 53 -14.48 -5.72 -4.69
N ILE A 54 -14.26 -6.71 -3.83
CA ILE A 54 -13.94 -8.07 -4.22
C ILE A 54 -14.87 -8.95 -3.42
N GLU A 55 -15.50 -9.89 -4.11
CA GLU A 55 -16.36 -10.87 -3.47
C GLU A 55 -15.59 -11.64 -2.39
N GLY A 56 -16.22 -11.74 -1.22
CA GLY A 56 -15.67 -12.50 -0.11
C GLY A 56 -15.58 -14.00 -0.45
N PRO A 57 -14.75 -14.77 0.28
CA PRO A 57 -14.87 -16.21 0.22
C PRO A 57 -16.30 -16.62 0.61
N LYS A 58 -16.89 -17.55 -0.15
CA LYS A 58 -18.21 -18.13 0.19
C LYS A 58 -18.20 -18.80 1.57
N THR A 59 -17.03 -19.23 2.02
CA THR A 59 -16.83 -19.89 3.31
C THR A 59 -16.24 -18.94 4.35
N ASN A 60 -16.74 -19.02 5.59
CA ASN A 60 -16.37 -18.12 6.68
C ASN A 60 -15.08 -18.51 7.43
N PHE A 61 -14.32 -19.47 6.93
CA PHE A 61 -13.12 -19.99 7.60
C PHE A 61 -12.04 -18.91 7.80
N LEU A 62 -11.59 -18.76 9.03
CA LEU A 62 -10.56 -17.79 9.41
C LEU A 62 -9.25 -18.02 8.64
N ARG A 63 -8.84 -19.28 8.47
CA ARG A 63 -7.65 -19.66 7.68
C ARG A 63 -7.70 -19.10 6.25
N MET A 64 -8.86 -19.17 5.59
CA MET A 64 -9.05 -18.64 4.24
C MET A 64 -8.98 -17.10 4.22
N LYS A 65 -9.53 -16.44 5.24
CA LYS A 65 -9.42 -14.98 5.39
C LYS A 65 -7.94 -14.55 5.53
N THR A 66 -7.16 -15.26 6.34
CA THR A 66 -5.73 -14.99 6.53
C THR A 66 -4.92 -15.21 5.25
N LEU A 67 -5.10 -16.34 4.57
CA LEU A 67 -4.41 -16.63 3.31
C LEU A 67 -4.72 -15.59 2.22
N ARG A 68 -5.96 -15.10 2.17
CA ARG A 68 -6.39 -14.10 1.19
C ARG A 68 -6.03 -12.67 1.55
N ALA A 69 -5.71 -12.36 2.81
CA ALA A 69 -5.49 -11.00 3.28
C ALA A 69 -4.40 -10.25 2.49
N ASN A 70 -3.34 -10.96 2.10
CA ASN A 70 -2.18 -10.42 1.40
C ASN A 70 -2.21 -10.66 -0.12
N THR A 71 -3.32 -11.19 -0.65
CA THR A 71 -3.46 -11.35 -2.10
C THR A 71 -3.45 -10.01 -2.80
N PHE A 72 -2.97 -10.03 -4.03
CA PHE A 72 -2.86 -8.82 -4.84
C PHE A 72 -4.20 -8.11 -4.99
N SER A 73 -5.26 -8.85 -5.36
CA SER A 73 -6.59 -8.26 -5.51
C SER A 73 -7.05 -7.63 -4.19
N LYS A 74 -6.93 -8.35 -3.06
CA LYS A 74 -7.40 -7.88 -1.74
C LYS A 74 -6.70 -6.60 -1.27
N THR A 75 -5.38 -6.52 -1.49
CA THR A 75 -4.60 -5.34 -1.12
C THR A 75 -4.83 -4.19 -2.10
N GLY A 76 -4.88 -4.47 -3.40
CA GLY A 76 -5.12 -3.48 -4.46
C GLY A 76 -6.44 -2.72 -4.32
N HIS A 77 -7.56 -3.42 -4.14
CA HIS A 77 -8.87 -2.74 -4.00
C HIS A 77 -8.94 -1.87 -2.73
N LYS A 78 -8.32 -2.32 -1.62
CA LYS A 78 -8.25 -1.55 -0.37
C LYS A 78 -7.42 -0.27 -0.56
N LEU A 79 -6.25 -0.40 -1.17
CA LEU A 79 -5.39 0.74 -1.48
C LEU A 79 -6.09 1.73 -2.40
N PHE A 80 -6.76 1.25 -3.45
CA PHE A 80 -7.53 2.10 -4.35
C PHE A 80 -8.64 2.86 -3.61
N ASN A 81 -9.41 2.19 -2.74
CA ASN A 81 -10.47 2.83 -1.97
C ASN A 81 -9.97 3.84 -0.94
N SER A 82 -8.72 3.72 -0.49
CA SER A 82 -8.09 4.67 0.43
C SER A 82 -7.64 5.97 -0.25
N LEU A 83 -7.67 6.02 -1.59
CA LEU A 83 -7.30 7.22 -2.33
C LEU A 83 -8.36 8.33 -2.16
N PRO A 84 -7.94 9.59 -2.24
CA PRO A 84 -8.86 10.72 -2.29
C PRO A 84 -9.77 10.64 -3.51
N LEU A 85 -10.97 11.21 -3.37
CA LEU A 85 -12.05 11.14 -4.36
C LEU A 85 -11.61 11.58 -5.76
N TYR A 86 -10.82 12.66 -5.86
CA TYR A 86 -10.34 13.17 -7.14
C TYR A 86 -9.44 12.17 -7.88
N LEU A 87 -8.63 11.37 -7.17
CA LEU A 87 -7.82 10.31 -7.80
C LEU A 87 -8.67 9.11 -8.20
N ARG A 88 -9.66 8.73 -7.36
CA ARG A 88 -10.53 7.59 -7.65
C ARG A 88 -11.42 7.81 -8.86
N ASN A 89 -11.90 9.05 -9.05
CA ASN A 89 -12.82 9.41 -10.12
C ASN A 89 -12.11 9.77 -11.44
N MET A 90 -10.77 9.84 -11.47
CA MET A 90 -10.05 9.96 -12.74
C MET A 90 -10.26 8.70 -13.59
N SER A 91 -10.92 8.89 -14.72
CA SER A 91 -11.21 7.87 -15.73
C SER A 91 -11.02 8.48 -17.12
N ALA A 92 -10.92 7.65 -18.16
CA ALA A 92 -10.75 8.10 -19.55
C ALA A 92 -9.51 9.00 -19.78
N CYS A 93 -8.47 8.84 -18.95
CA CYS A 93 -7.18 9.50 -19.13
C CYS A 93 -6.09 8.47 -19.45
N SER A 94 -4.97 8.91 -20.02
CA SER A 94 -3.85 8.01 -20.25
C SER A 94 -3.26 7.52 -18.92
N VAL A 95 -2.67 6.33 -18.95
CA VAL A 95 -2.04 5.73 -17.75
C VAL A 95 -0.97 6.66 -17.17
N ASP A 96 -0.26 7.41 -18.01
CA ASP A 96 0.81 8.32 -17.57
C ASP A 96 0.29 9.57 -16.88
N VAL A 97 -0.88 10.09 -17.28
CA VAL A 97 -1.55 11.18 -16.56
C VAL A 97 -1.92 10.72 -15.15
N PHE A 98 -2.56 9.55 -15.03
CA PHE A 98 -2.90 8.99 -13.72
C PHE A 98 -1.65 8.76 -12.85
N LYS A 99 -0.58 8.16 -13.41
CA LYS A 99 0.70 7.94 -12.71
C LYS A 99 1.26 9.24 -12.14
N ARG A 100 1.23 10.34 -12.92
CA ARG A 100 1.75 11.64 -12.50
C ARG A 100 0.97 12.22 -11.32
N HIS A 101 -0.35 12.21 -11.40
CA HIS A 101 -1.20 12.69 -10.30
C HIS A 101 -1.03 11.84 -9.04
N PHE A 102 -0.92 10.52 -9.20
CA PHE A 102 -0.71 9.61 -8.09
C PHE A 102 0.67 9.79 -7.44
N ASP A 103 1.73 9.98 -8.23
CA ASP A 103 3.08 10.24 -7.72
C ASP A 103 3.16 11.56 -6.95
N ASN A 104 2.51 12.61 -7.46
CA ASN A 104 2.41 13.89 -6.77
C ASN A 104 1.70 13.74 -5.41
N PHE A 105 0.65 12.91 -5.34
CA PHE A 105 -0.02 12.59 -4.09
C PHE A 105 0.89 11.81 -3.12
N LEU A 106 1.61 10.79 -3.60
CA LEU A 106 2.53 10.01 -2.77
C LEU A 106 3.69 10.85 -2.23
N GLN A 107 4.23 11.76 -3.04
CA GLN A 107 5.26 12.70 -2.60
C GLN A 107 4.75 13.55 -1.43
N LYS A 108 3.54 14.13 -1.53
CA LYS A 108 2.93 14.92 -0.45
C LYS A 108 2.81 14.15 0.87
N ILE A 109 2.39 12.88 0.84
CA ILE A 109 2.26 12.07 2.06
C ILE A 109 3.63 11.78 2.68
N LEU A 110 4.66 11.54 1.87
CA LEU A 110 6.01 11.27 2.39
C LEU A 110 6.58 12.48 3.13
N TYR A 111 6.33 13.71 2.68
CA TYR A 111 6.79 14.89 3.42
C TYR A 111 6.22 14.96 4.85
N GLN A 112 5.02 14.43 5.10
CA GLN A 112 4.38 14.45 6.43
C GLN A 112 4.91 13.35 7.37
N THR A 113 5.35 12.20 6.86
CA THR A 113 5.86 11.10 7.71
C THR A 113 7.34 11.24 8.07
N HIS A 114 8.09 12.08 7.36
CA HIS A 114 9.50 12.33 7.68
C HIS A 114 9.68 13.30 8.87
N THR A 115 8.62 14.01 9.29
CA THR A 115 8.65 14.92 10.45
C THR A 115 8.13 14.30 11.74
N LEU A 116 7.50 13.11 11.70
CA LEU A 116 6.99 12.43 12.88
C LEU A 116 7.43 10.96 12.91
N CYS A 117 8.23 10.65 13.94
CA CYS A 117 8.65 9.34 14.46
C CYS A 117 9.96 8.73 13.93
N PRO A 118 11.05 8.80 14.72
CA PRO A 118 12.03 7.73 14.75
C PRO A 118 11.35 6.54 15.43
N ARG A 119 10.79 5.61 14.65
CA ARG A 119 10.45 4.28 15.18
C ARG A 119 11.76 3.51 15.26
N THR A 120 12.50 3.69 16.34
CA THR A 120 13.63 2.84 16.68
C THR A 120 13.15 1.40 16.64
N ARG A 121 13.61 0.63 15.65
CA ARG A 121 13.60 -0.83 15.76
C ARG A 121 14.48 -1.13 16.96
N ARG A 122 13.97 -1.89 17.92
CA ARG A 122 14.82 -2.60 18.87
C ARG A 122 15.71 -3.52 18.04
N ASP A 123 16.99 -3.19 17.95
CA ASP A 123 18.00 -4.08 17.38
C ASP A 123 18.17 -5.26 18.35
N PRO A 124 17.93 -6.51 17.93
CA PRO A 124 18.18 -7.66 18.78
C PRO A 124 19.64 -8.07 18.64
N THR A 125 20.58 -7.23 19.07
CA THR A 125 22.01 -7.60 19.15
C THR A 125 22.69 -6.92 20.34
N THR A 126 22.26 -7.26 21.55
CA THR A 126 23.12 -7.17 22.75
C THR A 126 22.58 -8.10 23.83
N ILE A 127 22.84 -9.40 23.69
CA ILE A 127 22.90 -10.28 24.86
C ILE A 127 24.36 -10.26 25.30
N SER A 128 24.70 -9.37 26.22
CA SER A 128 25.96 -9.42 26.95
C SER A 128 25.86 -10.54 27.99
N TRP A 129 26.62 -11.62 27.80
CA TRP A 129 26.76 -12.71 28.78
C TRP A 129 27.74 -12.32 29.89
N SER A 130 27.29 -11.47 30.80
CA SER A 130 27.94 -11.17 32.09
C SER A 130 26.82 -10.79 33.05
N THR A 131 26.53 -11.49 34.15
CA THR A 131 27.48 -12.01 35.13
C THR A 131 26.76 -13.10 35.94
N ALA A 132 27.45 -14.21 36.19
CA ALA A 132 27.11 -15.13 37.26
C ALA A 132 27.32 -14.42 38.61
N SER A 133 26.34 -14.47 39.52
CA SER A 133 26.59 -14.58 40.97
C SER A 133 25.31 -14.65 41.82
N HIS A 134 25.35 -15.60 42.76
CA HIS A 134 24.67 -15.65 44.06
C HIS A 134 23.14 -15.71 44.13
N TYR A 135 22.64 -16.94 44.33
CA TYR A 135 21.64 -17.18 45.36
C TYR A 135 22.21 -18.20 46.35
N THR A 136 22.34 -17.74 47.60
CA THR A 136 22.46 -18.52 48.83
C THR A 136 21.21 -19.35 49.10
#